data_AF-A0A2D0K803-F1
#
_entry.id   AF-A0A2D0K803-F1
#
_cell.length_a   1.000
_cell.length_b   1.000
_cell.length_c   1.000
_cell.angle_alpha   90.00
_cell.angle_beta   90.00
_cell.angle_gamma   90.00
#
_symmetry.space_group_name_H-M   'P 1'
#
loop_
_entity.id
_entity.type
_entity.pdbx_description
1 polymer ?
#
loop_
_entity_poly.entity_id
_entity_poly.type
_entity_poly.pdbx_seq_one_letter_code
_entity_poly.pdbx_strand_id
1 'polypeptide(L)'
;MKYRLLFVVAALLFSSSYAAAQEGYWYEGCPKYSDEKIEILFKEDSIITDKNTSKLSKGELIKYIKEKECQIHNVEMYSERKKAVIDYLKSTNSNKR
;
A
#
# COMPACT_ATOMS: atom_id res chain seq x y z
N MET A 1 26.59 35.33 -5.94
CA MET A 1 25.50 34.52 -6.55
C MET A 1 25.95 33.13 -7.06
N LYS A 2 27.06 32.54 -6.59
CA LYS A 2 27.58 31.27 -7.15
C LYS A 2 26.94 29.98 -6.60
N TYR A 3 26.24 30.03 -5.47
CA TYR A 3 25.72 28.82 -4.80
C TYR A 3 24.22 28.57 -5.03
N ARG A 4 23.50 29.51 -5.64
CA ARG A 4 22.04 29.39 -5.87
C ARG A 4 21.71 28.24 -6.82
N LEU A 5 22.56 28.02 -7.82
CA LEU A 5 22.36 26.98 -8.83
C LEU A 5 22.56 25.57 -8.26
N LEU A 6 23.53 25.40 -7.35
CA LEU A 6 23.76 24.12 -6.64
C LEU A 6 22.58 23.73 -5.75
N PHE A 7 21.94 24.71 -5.09
CA PHE A 7 20.77 24.48 -4.25
C PHE A 7 19.56 24.00 -5.05
N VAL A 8 19.34 24.58 -6.23
CA VAL A 8 18.26 24.18 -7.14
C VAL A 8 18.49 22.77 -7.69
N VAL A 9 19.72 22.46 -8.10
CA VAL A 9 20.07 21.12 -8.61
C VAL A 9 19.92 20.06 -7.52
N ALA A 10 20.36 20.35 -6.29
CA ALA A 10 20.18 19.43 -5.17
C ALA A 10 18.69 19.18 -4.86
N ALA A 11 17.86 20.23 -4.80
CA ALA A 11 16.43 20.09 -4.56
C ALA A 11 15.72 19.22 -5.63
N LEU A 12 16.09 19.37 -6.90
CA LEU A 12 15.53 18.57 -7.99
C LEU A 12 15.94 17.09 -7.90
N LEU A 13 17.18 16.79 -7.49
CA LEU A 13 17.65 15.41 -7.29
C LEU A 13 16.89 14.71 -6.16
N PHE A 14 16.71 15.38 -5.01
CA PHE A 14 15.93 14.82 -3.89
C PHE A 14 14.45 14.57 -4.27
N SER A 15 13.88 15.44 -5.08
CA SER A 15 12.50 15.27 -5.59
C SER A 15 12.36 14.00 -6.45
N SER A 16 13.35 13.74 -7.31
CA SER A 16 13.34 12.56 -8.19
C SER A 16 13.50 11.23 -7.42
N SER A 17 14.32 11.22 -6.36
CA SER A 17 14.49 10.04 -5.51
C SER A 17 13.22 9.71 -4.71
N TYR A 18 12.44 10.72 -4.32
CA TYR A 18 11.18 10.53 -3.60
C TYR A 18 10.11 9.93 -4.51
N ALA A 19 10.04 10.38 -5.77
CA ALA A 19 9.10 9.84 -6.76
C ALA A 19 9.37 8.35 -7.08
N ALA A 20 10.63 7.96 -7.25
CA ALA A 20 10.99 6.55 -7.48
C ALA A 20 10.74 5.66 -6.24
N ALA A 21 10.94 6.20 -5.03
CA ALA A 21 10.61 5.50 -3.80
C ALA A 21 9.09 5.30 -3.62
N GLN A 22 8.25 6.12 -4.25
CA GLN A 22 6.80 6.08 -4.12
C GLN A 22 6.14 4.99 -4.98
N GLU A 23 6.82 4.44 -6.00
CA GLU A 23 6.23 3.39 -6.85
C GLU A 23 5.86 2.13 -6.07
N GLY A 24 6.64 1.78 -5.04
CA GLY A 24 6.44 0.61 -4.19
C GLY A 24 5.47 0.81 -3.02
N TYR A 25 4.94 2.02 -2.83
CA TYR A 25 4.12 2.38 -1.68
C TYR A 25 2.78 2.99 -2.11
N TRP A 26 1.73 2.76 -1.34
CA TRP A 26 0.46 3.47 -1.53
C TRP A 26 0.56 4.91 -1.02
N TYR A 27 1.22 5.07 0.12
CA TYR A 27 1.55 6.32 0.78
C TYR A 27 2.75 6.08 1.72
N GLU A 28 3.29 7.15 2.30
CA GLU A 28 4.45 7.06 3.20
C GLU A 28 4.24 6.03 4.32
N GLY A 29 5.09 5.01 4.35
CA GLY A 29 5.03 3.95 5.37
C GLY A 29 4.06 2.79 5.07
N CYS A 30 3.32 2.81 3.95
CA CYS A 30 2.47 1.69 3.54
C CYS A 30 2.91 1.08 2.19
N PRO A 31 3.72 0.00 2.22
CA PRO A 31 4.15 -0.66 0.98
C PRO A 31 2.99 -1.39 0.31
N LYS A 32 3.05 -1.47 -1.02
CA LYS A 32 2.13 -2.27 -1.83
C LYS A 32 2.45 -3.75 -1.63
N TYR A 33 1.44 -4.54 -1.28
CA TYR A 33 1.59 -5.98 -1.08
C TYR A 33 1.46 -6.72 -2.39
N SER A 34 2.23 -7.81 -2.52
CA SER A 34 2.01 -8.80 -3.56
C SER A 34 0.70 -9.54 -3.31
N ASP A 35 0.13 -10.10 -4.37
CA ASP A 35 -1.08 -10.91 -4.28
C ASP A 35 -0.87 -12.12 -3.35
N GLU A 36 0.30 -12.75 -3.38
CA GLU A 36 0.68 -13.85 -2.47
C GLU A 36 0.64 -13.42 -1.00
N LYS A 37 1.18 -12.24 -0.68
CA LYS A 37 1.14 -11.72 0.70
C LYS A 37 -0.29 -11.46 1.17
N ILE A 38 -1.15 -10.98 0.28
CA ILE A 38 -2.57 -10.75 0.58
C ILE A 38 -3.30 -12.07 0.81
N GLU A 39 -2.99 -13.11 0.04
CA GLU A 39 -3.53 -14.45 0.24
C GLU A 39 -3.12 -15.06 1.59
N ILE A 40 -1.89 -14.81 2.05
CA ILE A 40 -1.44 -15.21 3.38
C ILE A 40 -2.25 -14.49 4.47
N LEU A 41 -2.50 -13.18 4.31
CA LEU A 41 -3.31 -12.41 5.27
C LEU A 41 -4.73 -12.96 5.41
N PHE A 42 -5.35 -13.41 4.31
CA PHE A 42 -6.66 -14.05 4.37
C PHE A 42 -6.65 -15.43 5.04
N LYS A 43 -5.54 -16.15 5.00
CA LYS A 43 -5.40 -17.47 5.64
C LYS A 43 -5.14 -17.39 7.14
N GLU A 44 -4.47 -16.34 7.59
CA GLU A 44 -3.97 -16.26 8.97
C GLU A 44 -4.97 -15.66 9.99
N ASP A 45 -6.20 -15.31 9.59
CA ASP A 45 -7.19 -14.57 10.45
C ASP A 45 -6.59 -13.30 11.12
N SER A 46 -5.43 -12.87 10.63
CA SER A 46 -4.54 -11.92 11.31
C SER A 46 -5.07 -10.49 11.21
N ILE A 47 -6.00 -10.24 10.31
CA ILE A 47 -6.64 -8.93 10.12
C ILE A 47 -7.60 -8.62 11.28
N ILE A 48 -8.22 -9.65 11.90
CA ILE A 48 -9.43 -9.46 12.73
C ILE A 48 -9.17 -9.64 14.22
N THR A 49 -8.15 -10.40 14.64
CA THR A 49 -8.05 -10.76 16.06
C THR A 49 -6.63 -10.73 16.59
N ASP A 50 -6.27 -9.65 17.28
CA ASP A 50 -5.08 -9.63 18.13
C ASP A 50 -5.51 -9.43 19.59
N LYS A 51 -5.48 -10.52 20.37
CA LYS A 51 -5.97 -10.57 21.76
C LYS A 51 -5.08 -9.82 22.76
N ASN A 52 -3.99 -9.18 22.30
CA ASN A 52 -2.95 -8.60 23.15
C ASN A 52 -2.75 -7.09 22.99
N THR A 53 -3.63 -6.37 22.27
CA THR A 53 -3.52 -4.91 22.12
C THR A 53 -3.52 -4.16 23.45
N SER A 54 -4.10 -4.74 24.50
CA SER A 54 -4.11 -4.22 25.88
C SER A 54 -2.73 -4.17 26.55
N LYS A 55 -1.73 -4.88 26.01
CA LYS A 55 -0.35 -4.91 26.54
C LYS A 55 0.60 -3.94 25.82
N LEU A 56 0.15 -3.32 24.74
CA LEU A 56 0.99 -2.42 23.94
C LEU A 56 1.11 -1.06 24.63
N SER A 57 2.30 -0.48 24.60
CA SER A 57 2.47 0.94 24.93
C SER A 57 1.76 1.82 23.91
N LYS A 58 1.55 3.11 24.25
CA LYS A 58 0.90 4.07 23.35
C LYS A 58 1.59 4.16 21.97
N GLY A 59 2.92 4.13 21.93
CA GLY A 59 3.68 4.19 20.68
C GLY A 59 3.52 2.92 19.83
N GLU A 60 3.55 1.76 20.48
CA GLU A 60 3.33 0.47 19.81
C GLU A 60 1.90 0.32 19.30
N LEU A 61 0.92 0.83 20.04
CA LEU A 61 -0.48 0.84 19.61
C LEU A 61 -0.67 1.70 18.35
N ILE A 62 -0.05 2.88 18.28
CA ILE A 62 -0.09 3.73 17.08
C ILE A 62 0.55 3.02 15.89
N LYS A 63 1.70 2.37 16.10
CA LYS A 63 2.37 1.61 15.03
C LYS A 63 1.50 0.45 14.55
N TYR A 64 0.89 -0.28 15.48
CA TYR A 64 -0.03 -1.38 15.19
C TYR A 64 -1.25 -0.90 14.39
N ILE A 65 -1.88 0.21 14.78
CA ILE A 65 -3.01 0.79 14.04
C ILE A 65 -2.61 1.13 12.61
N LYS A 66 -1.49 1.84 12.42
CA LYS A 66 -0.97 2.17 11.09
C LYS A 66 -0.69 0.94 10.23
N GLU A 67 -0.15 -0.10 10.84
CA GLU A 67 0.08 -1.38 10.14
C GLU A 67 -1.23 -2.03 9.71
N LYS A 68 -2.25 -2.04 10.57
CA LYS A 68 -3.57 -2.57 10.26
C LYS A 68 -4.30 -1.76 9.18
N GLU A 69 -4.23 -0.44 9.24
CA GLU A 69 -4.75 0.44 8.19
C GLU A 69 -4.10 0.14 6.83
N CYS A 70 -2.79 -0.07 6.80
CA CYS A 70 -2.09 -0.46 5.57
C CYS A 70 -2.49 -1.87 5.07
N GLN A 71 -2.70 -2.83 5.99
CA GLN A 71 -3.19 -4.16 5.64
C GLN A 71 -4.60 -4.09 5.01
N ILE A 72 -5.51 -3.34 5.62
CA ILE A 72 -6.88 -3.13 5.12
C ILE A 72 -6.83 -2.51 3.72
N HIS A 73 -6.06 -1.44 3.54
CA HIS A 73 -5.96 -0.76 2.26
C HIS A 73 -5.44 -1.68 1.14
N ASN A 74 -4.43 -2.51 1.42
CA ASN A 74 -3.94 -3.48 0.45
C ASN A 74 -5.01 -4.51 0.04
N VAL A 75 -5.82 -4.97 1.00
CA VAL A 75 -6.93 -5.88 0.75
C VAL A 75 -8.02 -5.23 -0.11
N GLU A 76 -8.37 -3.97 0.18
CA GLU A 76 -9.34 -3.20 -0.61
C GLU A 76 -8.87 -3.07 -2.07
N MET A 77 -7.64 -2.61 -2.29
CA MET A 77 -7.08 -2.46 -3.64
C MET A 77 -7.01 -3.79 -4.39
N TYR A 78 -6.71 -4.89 -3.70
CA TYR A 78 -6.73 -6.22 -4.31
C TYR A 78 -8.13 -6.64 -4.76
N SER A 79 -9.14 -6.38 -3.93
CA SER A 79 -10.55 -6.65 -4.26
C SER A 79 -11.01 -5.85 -5.47
N GLU A 80 -10.66 -4.55 -5.54
CA GLU A 80 -10.96 -3.69 -6.68
C GLU A 80 -10.32 -4.20 -7.98
N ARG A 81 -9.03 -4.57 -7.94
CA ARG A 81 -8.34 -5.16 -9.09
C ARG A 81 -9.03 -6.43 -9.59
N LYS A 82 -9.39 -7.34 -8.68
CA LYS A 82 -10.11 -8.57 -9.03
C LYS A 82 -11.48 -8.28 -9.64
N LYS A 83 -12.23 -7.33 -9.07
CA LYS A 83 -13.53 -6.92 -9.60
C LYS A 83 -13.40 -6.38 -11.03
N ALA A 84 -12.42 -5.50 -11.28
CA ALA A 84 -12.17 -4.96 -12.61
C ALA A 84 -11.86 -6.06 -13.65
N VAL A 85 -11.06 -7.07 -13.26
CA VAL A 85 -10.78 -8.23 -14.13
C VAL A 85 -12.04 -9.02 -14.42
N ILE A 86 -12.87 -9.30 -13.40
CA ILE A 86 -14.14 -10.01 -13.57
C ILE A 86 -15.08 -9.26 -14.51
N ASP A 87 -15.20 -7.94 -14.35
CA ASP A 87 -16.08 -7.11 -15.17
C ASP A 87 -15.59 -7.05 -16.62
N TYR A 88 -14.28 -6.97 -16.84
CA TYR A 88 -13.67 -7.08 -18.17
C TYR A 88 -13.93 -8.45 -18.83
N LEU A 89 -13.81 -9.54 -18.08
CA LEU A 89 -14.09 -10.88 -18.60
C LEU A 89 -15.57 -11.04 -18.97
N LYS A 90 -16.49 -10.46 -18.19
CA LYS A 90 -17.93 -10.45 -18.50
C LYS A 90 -18.22 -9.65 -19.77
N SER A 91 -17.69 -8.44 -19.91
CA SER A 91 -17.93 -7.61 -21.11
C SER A 91 -17.41 -8.28 -22.38
N THR A 92 -16.25 -8.96 -22.28
CA THR A 92 -15.64 -9.65 -23.42
C THR A 92 -16.43 -10.89 -23.84
N ASN A 93 -17.02 -11.63 -22.88
CA ASN A 93 -17.86 -12.79 -23.18
C ASN A 93 -19.26 -12.40 -23.69
N SER A 94 -19.81 -11.27 -23.24
CA SER A 94 -21.08 -10.73 -23.75
C SER A 94 -20.99 -10.28 -25.21
N ASN A 95 -19.84 -9.79 -25.67
CA ASN A 95 -19.61 -9.40 -27.08
C ASN A 95 -19.36 -10.58 -28.03
N LYS A 96 -19.22 -11.80 -27.52
CA LYS A 96 -19.01 -13.02 -28.33
C LYS A 96 -20.29 -13.83 -28.58
N ARG A 97 -21.42 -13.43 -27.99
CA ARG A 97 -22.76 -14.02 -28.25
C ARG A 97 -23.59 -13.07 -29.10
#